data_AF-A0A934S0M2-F1
#
_entry.id   AF-A0A934S0M2-F1
#
_cell.length_a   1.000
_cell.length_b   1.000
_cell.length_c   1.000
_cell.angle_alpha   90.00
_cell.angle_beta   90.00
_cell.angle_gamma   90.00
#
_symmetry.space_group_name_H-M   'P 1'
#
loop_
_entity.id
_entity.type
_entity.pdbx_description
1 polymer ?
#
loop_
_entity_poly.entity_id
_entity_poly.type
_entity_poly.pdbx_seq_one_letter_code
_entity_poly.pdbx_strand_id
1 'polypeptide(L)'
;MSTNAKKAGVRGKRYTPAEKQNIVSFVEEYNATNGRGGQSAASKKFGISQLTISSWLKSSGEAAPAAAAAPAKRGRKAGKAAATTKGSMNAKLSELLSIGNEIEKTEKSLEALKAKFNSIKASL
;
A
#
# COMPACT_ATOMS: atom_id res chain seq x y z
N MET A 1 49.89 21.30 5.23
CA MET A 1 48.83 20.61 6.01
C MET A 1 47.49 20.94 5.39
N SER A 2 46.98 20.15 4.45
CA SER A 2 45.67 20.40 3.81
C SER A 2 44.63 19.44 4.38
N THR A 3 43.77 19.94 5.28
CA THR A 3 42.59 19.23 5.75
C THR A 3 41.45 19.46 4.77
N ASN A 4 41.20 18.45 3.93
CA ASN A 4 40.08 18.45 3.00
C ASN A 4 38.76 18.41 3.80
N ALA A 5 38.02 19.52 3.82
CA ALA A 5 36.76 19.64 4.53
C ALA A 5 35.71 18.69 3.90
N LYS A 6 35.39 17.62 4.63
CA LYS A 6 34.34 16.66 4.26
C LYS A 6 33.00 17.40 4.18
N LYS A 7 32.53 17.66 2.95
CA LYS A 7 31.19 18.22 2.67
C LYS A 7 30.16 17.36 3.41
N ALA A 8 29.57 17.90 4.47
CA ALA A 8 28.54 17.22 5.24
C ALA A 8 27.41 16.83 4.26
N GLY A 9 27.29 15.53 4.01
CA GLY A 9 26.29 15.01 3.08
C GLY A 9 24.92 15.56 3.45
N VAL A 10 24.21 16.09 2.45
CA VAL A 10 22.82 16.53 2.55
C VAL A 10 22.06 15.44 3.30
N ARG A 11 21.75 15.68 4.58
CA ARG A 11 21.02 14.71 5.41
C ARG A 11 19.72 14.46 4.66
N GLY A 12 19.52 13.22 4.20
CA GLY A 12 18.33 12.86 3.41
C GLY A 12 17.07 13.36 4.11
N LYS A 13 16.13 13.95 3.35
CA LYS A 13 14.86 14.45 3.88
C LYS A 13 14.24 13.38 4.78
N ARG A 14 13.99 13.73 6.04
CA ARG A 14 13.29 12.86 6.99
C ARG A 14 11.79 13.12 6.82
N TYR A 15 11.07 12.10 6.38
CA TYR A 15 9.61 12.15 6.30
C TYR A 15 9.04 11.98 7.71
N THR A 16 8.15 12.89 8.09
CA THR A 16 7.34 12.78 9.29
C THR A 16 6.39 11.58 9.19
N PRO A 17 5.92 11.03 10.32
CA PRO A 17 4.94 9.94 10.29
C PRO A 17 3.66 10.31 9.51
N ALA A 18 3.20 11.56 9.64
CA ALA A 18 2.04 12.06 8.91
C ALA A 18 2.27 12.10 7.39
N GLU A 19 3.42 12.59 6.94
CA GLU A 19 3.76 12.59 5.50
C GLU A 19 3.81 11.18 4.94
N LYS A 20 4.43 10.23 5.67
CA LYS A 20 4.48 8.82 5.24
C LYS A 20 3.08 8.24 5.09
N GLN A 21 2.18 8.53 6.02
CA GLN A 21 0.80 8.04 5.95
C GLN A 21 0.08 8.59 4.73
N ASN A 22 0.19 9.90 4.46
CA ASN A 22 -0.40 10.53 3.27
C ASN A 22 0.11 9.89 1.96
N ILE A 23 1.40 9.55 1.92
CA ILE A 23 2.00 8.90 0.75
C ILE A 23 1.50 7.47 0.59
N VAL A 24 1.35 6.71 1.69
CA VAL A 24 0.82 5.34 1.67
C VAL A 24 -0.65 5.34 1.26
N SER A 25 -1.48 6.21 1.84
CA SER A 25 -2.90 6.35 1.47
C SER A 25 -3.07 6.71 -0.01
N PHE A 26 -2.25 7.63 -0.54
CA PHE A 26 -2.27 7.93 -1.97
C PHE A 26 -1.93 6.70 -2.85
N VAL A 27 -1.00 5.86 -2.43
CA VAL A 27 -0.66 4.62 -3.16
C VAL A 27 -1.84 3.65 -3.15
N GLU A 28 -2.53 3.51 -2.02
CA GLU A 28 -3.71 2.66 -1.87
C GLU A 28 -4.89 3.15 -2.72
N GLU A 29 -5.22 4.43 -2.66
CA GLU A 29 -6.25 5.06 -3.50
C GLU A 29 -5.94 4.92 -5.00
N TYR A 30 -4.67 5.14 -5.38
CA TYR A 30 -4.24 4.99 -6.77
C TYR A 30 -4.35 3.52 -7.21
N ASN A 31 -4.01 2.58 -6.36
CA ASN A 31 -4.13 1.15 -6.67
C ASN A 31 -5.60 0.69 -6.69
N ALA A 32 -6.48 1.24 -5.85
CA ALA A 32 -7.90 0.94 -5.87
C ALA A 32 -8.55 1.36 -7.20
N THR A 33 -8.10 2.48 -7.78
CA THR A 33 -8.63 3.02 -9.03
C THR A 33 -7.94 2.49 -10.29
N ASN A 34 -6.62 2.29 -10.25
CA ASN A 34 -5.80 1.94 -11.42
C ASN A 34 -5.19 0.52 -11.33
N GLY A 35 -5.53 -0.25 -10.30
CA GLY A 35 -4.94 -1.56 -10.01
C GLY A 35 -3.51 -1.46 -9.49
N ARG A 36 -2.52 -1.46 -10.39
CA ARG A 36 -1.09 -1.46 -10.04
C ARG A 36 -0.39 -0.24 -10.59
N GLY A 37 0.33 0.49 -9.73
CA GLY A 37 1.15 1.62 -10.16
C GLY A 37 1.32 2.72 -9.13
N GLY A 38 0.65 2.62 -7.98
CA GLY A 38 0.65 3.65 -6.95
C GLY A 38 2.06 4.03 -6.47
N GLN A 39 3.00 3.09 -6.39
CA GLN A 39 4.40 3.41 -6.03
C GLN A 39 5.09 4.33 -7.05
N SER A 40 4.89 4.06 -8.35
CA SER A 40 5.44 4.89 -9.42
C SER A 40 4.74 6.25 -9.51
N ALA A 41 3.43 6.29 -9.30
CA ALA A 41 2.66 7.53 -9.22
C ALA A 41 3.08 8.39 -8.01
N ALA A 42 3.24 7.78 -6.85
CA ALA A 42 3.69 8.44 -5.62
C ALA A 42 5.14 8.94 -5.76
N SER A 43 5.99 8.16 -6.41
CA SER A 43 7.37 8.57 -6.70
C SER A 43 7.41 9.84 -7.56
N LYS A 44 6.58 9.91 -8.60
CA LYS A 44 6.45 11.10 -9.46
C LYS A 44 5.87 12.31 -8.69
N LYS A 45 4.84 12.08 -7.86
CA LYS A 45 4.14 13.15 -7.13
C LYS A 45 4.94 13.75 -5.98
N PHE A 46 5.61 12.90 -5.20
CA PHE A 46 6.30 13.31 -3.97
C PHE A 46 7.83 13.37 -4.12
N GLY A 47 8.38 12.98 -5.28
CA GLY A 47 9.83 12.98 -5.52
C GLY A 47 10.59 11.95 -4.68
N ILE A 48 9.92 10.87 -4.29
CA ILE A 48 10.45 9.84 -3.38
C ILE A 48 10.83 8.61 -4.19
N SER A 49 11.90 7.92 -3.80
CA SER A 49 12.22 6.63 -4.43
C SER A 49 11.10 5.61 -4.19
N GLN A 50 10.74 4.88 -5.25
CA GLN A 50 9.80 3.75 -5.17
C GLN A 50 10.24 2.73 -4.12
N LEU A 51 11.55 2.54 -3.94
CA LEU A 51 12.10 1.64 -2.92
C LEU A 51 11.74 2.08 -1.50
N THR A 52 11.80 3.39 -1.23
CA THR A 52 11.43 3.97 0.07
C THR A 52 9.94 3.79 0.33
N ILE A 53 9.10 4.07 -0.68
CA ILE A 53 7.64 3.86 -0.59
C ILE A 53 7.32 2.38 -0.34
N SER A 54 8.02 1.46 -1.02
CA SER A 54 7.84 0.02 -0.83
C SER A 54 8.19 -0.45 0.58
N SER A 55 9.17 0.19 1.22
CA SER A 55 9.56 -0.08 2.60
C SER A 55 8.48 0.34 3.59
N TRP A 56 7.77 1.44 3.33
CA TRP A 56 6.66 1.89 4.17
C TRP A 56 5.43 1.06 3.95
N LEU A 57 5.07 0.73 2.71
CA LEU A 57 3.92 -0.13 2.41
C LEU A 57 4.05 -1.51 3.08
N LYS A 58 5.28 -2.08 3.08
CA LYS A 58 5.58 -3.32 3.82
C LYS A 58 5.48 -3.18 5.34
N SER A 59 5.80 -2.00 5.88
CA SER A 59 5.72 -1.71 7.31
C SER A 59 4.31 -1.31 7.76
N SER A 60 3.44 -0.85 6.85
CA SER A 60 2.06 -0.48 7.12
C SER A 60 1.11 -1.67 7.05
N GLY A 61 1.46 -2.73 6.31
CA GLY A 61 0.68 -3.97 6.24
C GLY A 61 0.86 -4.93 7.42
N GLU A 62 1.89 -4.72 8.24
CA GLU A 62 2.06 -5.40 9.53
C GLU A 62 1.65 -4.39 10.61
N ALA A 63 0.53 -4.63 11.29
CA ALA A 63 0.10 -3.81 12.41
C ALA A 63 1.28 -3.58 13.39
N ALA A 64 1.47 -2.32 13.78
CA ALA A 64 2.52 -1.93 14.72
C ALA A 64 2.42 -2.73 16.04
N PRO A 65 3.55 -2.99 16.71
CA PRO A 65 3.99 -2.01 17.69
C PRO A 65 5.50 -1.79 17.65
N ALA A 66 5.93 -0.53 17.54
CA ALA A 66 7.29 -0.15 17.91
C ALA A 66 7.26 0.55 19.27
N ALA A 67 7.14 -0.25 20.33
CA ALA A 67 7.85 0.05 21.56
C ALA A 67 9.18 -0.73 21.52
N ALA A 68 10.28 0.01 21.46
CA ALA A 68 11.67 -0.36 21.79
C ALA A 68 12.29 -1.62 21.13
N ALA A 69 13.35 -1.41 20.32
CA ALA A 69 14.74 -1.87 20.59
C ALA A 69 15.56 -2.14 19.30
N ALA A 70 16.68 -1.43 19.17
CA ALA A 70 18.02 -1.80 18.70
C ALA A 70 18.28 -2.64 17.40
N PRO A 71 19.45 -2.48 16.74
CA PRO A 71 19.66 -2.84 15.34
C PRO A 71 20.11 -4.29 15.16
N ALA A 72 19.35 -5.10 14.42
CA ALA A 72 19.77 -6.45 14.04
C ALA A 72 20.56 -6.44 12.73
N LYS A 73 21.80 -6.92 12.84
CA LYS A 73 22.84 -6.97 11.82
C LYS A 73 22.42 -7.86 10.63
N ARG A 74 22.92 -7.47 9.44
CA ARG A 74 23.01 -8.30 8.22
C ARG A 74 23.51 -9.71 8.56
N GLY A 75 22.64 -10.70 8.41
CA GLY A 75 22.98 -12.12 8.38
C GLY A 75 22.47 -12.74 7.08
N ARG A 76 23.41 -13.02 6.17
CA ARG A 76 23.15 -13.69 4.88
C ARG A 76 23.28 -15.20 5.14
N LYS A 77 22.23 -15.99 4.93
CA LYS A 77 22.39 -17.42 4.61
C LYS A 77 21.23 -17.93 3.76
N ALA A 78 21.58 -18.43 2.59
CA ALA A 78 20.68 -19.07 1.65
C ALA A 78 20.21 -20.43 2.19
N GLY A 79 18.94 -20.75 1.93
CA GLY A 79 18.36 -22.05 2.26
C GLY A 79 16.88 -22.15 1.88
N LYS A 80 16.61 -22.44 0.61
CA LYS A 80 15.44 -23.16 0.08
C LYS A 80 14.03 -22.63 0.48
N ALA A 81 13.48 -21.71 -0.32
CA ALA A 81 12.06 -21.39 -0.34
C ALA A 81 11.54 -21.18 -1.76
N ALA A 82 11.65 -22.21 -2.61
CA ALA A 82 10.95 -22.27 -3.89
C ALA A 82 9.67 -23.12 -3.70
N ALA A 83 8.69 -22.61 -2.94
CA ALA A 83 7.34 -23.18 -2.86
C ALA A 83 6.26 -22.27 -2.23
N THR A 84 6.57 -21.07 -1.72
CA THR A 84 5.59 -20.28 -0.93
C THR A 84 4.84 -19.22 -1.73
N THR A 85 5.28 -18.87 -2.94
CA THR A 85 4.62 -17.84 -3.77
C THR A 85 3.37 -18.36 -4.51
N LYS A 86 3.34 -19.64 -4.90
CA LYS A 86 2.21 -20.22 -5.65
C LYS A 86 0.94 -20.35 -4.80
N GLY A 87 1.10 -20.71 -3.52
CA GLY A 87 -0.02 -20.75 -2.55
C GLY A 87 -0.57 -19.36 -2.21
N SER A 88 0.30 -18.36 -2.07
CA SER A 88 -0.12 -16.97 -1.82
C SER A 88 -0.87 -16.34 -3.00
N MET A 89 -0.49 -16.66 -4.24
CA MET A 89 -1.22 -16.18 -5.42
C MET A 89 -2.59 -16.85 -5.56
N ASN A 90 -2.70 -18.15 -5.24
CA ASN A 90 -3.97 -18.86 -5.29
C ASN A 90 -4.95 -18.33 -4.24
N ALA A 91 -4.48 -18.05 -3.02
CA ALA A 91 -5.29 -17.43 -1.97
C ALA A 91 -5.79 -16.03 -2.38
N LYS A 92 -4.92 -15.20 -2.97
CA LYS A 92 -5.31 -13.88 -3.49
C LYS A 92 -6.31 -13.96 -4.63
N LEU A 93 -6.20 -14.96 -5.50
CA LEU A 93 -7.17 -15.16 -6.58
C LEU A 93 -8.54 -15.56 -6.02
N SER A 94 -8.58 -16.46 -5.02
CA SER A 94 -9.82 -16.84 -4.35
C SER A 94 -10.47 -15.66 -3.63
N GLU A 95 -9.68 -14.84 -2.94
CA GLU A 95 -10.16 -13.61 -2.30
C GLU A 95 -10.72 -12.61 -3.32
N LEU A 96 -10.04 -12.44 -4.46
CA LEU A 96 -10.50 -11.55 -5.54
C LEU A 96 -11.81 -12.03 -6.18
N LEU A 97 -11.99 -13.34 -6.34
CA LEU A 97 -13.25 -13.93 -6.79
C LEU A 97 -14.38 -13.74 -5.77
N SER A 98 -14.08 -13.89 -4.47
CA SER A 98 -15.05 -13.65 -3.40
C SER A 98 -15.51 -12.20 -3.39
N ILE A 99 -14.57 -11.26 -3.48
CA ILE A 99 -14.86 -9.82 -3.54
C ILE A 99 -15.68 -9.49 -4.79
N GLY A 100 -15.35 -10.07 -5.96
CA GLY A 100 -16.15 -9.89 -7.18
C GLY A 100 -17.61 -10.31 -7.01
N ASN A 101 -17.86 -11.47 -6.39
CA ASN A 101 -19.22 -11.93 -6.11
C ASN A 101 -19.96 -11.02 -5.11
N GLU A 102 -19.26 -10.48 -4.11
CA GLU A 102 -19.84 -9.52 -3.16
C GLU A 102 -20.19 -8.18 -3.83
N ILE A 103 -19.35 -7.69 -4.74
CA ILE A 103 -19.62 -6.50 -5.55
C ILE A 103 -20.91 -6.70 -6.35
N GLU A 104 -21.05 -7.79 -7.10
CA GLU A 104 -22.27 -8.06 -7.88
C GLU A 104 -23.53 -8.12 -7.01
N LYS A 105 -23.44 -8.75 -5.83
CA LYS A 105 -24.55 -8.84 -4.88
C LYS A 105 -24.94 -7.47 -4.31
N THR A 106 -23.95 -6.66 -3.95
CA THR A 106 -24.17 -5.32 -3.40
C THR A 106 -24.71 -4.37 -4.47
N GLU A 107 -24.24 -4.46 -5.71
CA GLU A 107 -24.76 -3.70 -6.85
C GLU A 107 -26.24 -4.00 -7.10
N LYS A 108 -26.64 -5.28 -7.14
CA LYS A 108 -28.07 -5.66 -7.27
C LYS A 108 -28.92 -5.12 -6.11
N SER A 109 -28.36 -5.13 -4.90
CA SER A 109 -29.04 -4.58 -3.72
C SER A 109 -29.21 -3.06 -3.82
N LEU A 110 -28.19 -2.38 -4.37
CA LEU A 110 -28.20 -0.95 -4.64
C LEU A 110 -29.25 -0.61 -5.71
N GLU A 111 -29.33 -1.38 -6.79
CA GLU A 111 -30.35 -1.22 -7.83
C GLU A 111 -31.76 -1.39 -7.25
N ALA A 112 -31.98 -2.40 -6.42
CA ALA A 112 -33.27 -2.60 -5.75
C ALA A 112 -33.64 -1.43 -4.84
N LEU A 113 -32.67 -0.88 -4.09
CA LEU A 113 -32.85 0.32 -3.28
C LEU A 113 -33.14 1.56 -4.13
N LYS A 114 -32.42 1.74 -5.24
CA LYS A 114 -32.68 2.82 -6.20
C LYS A 114 -34.08 2.70 -6.82
N ALA A 115 -34.51 1.49 -7.18
CA ALA A 115 -35.85 1.25 -7.72
C ALA A 115 -36.94 1.60 -6.69
N LYS A 116 -36.78 1.16 -5.44
CA LYS A 116 -37.68 1.54 -4.34
C LYS A 116 -37.70 3.04 -4.11
N PHE A 117 -36.53 3.68 -4.08
CA PHE A 117 -36.41 5.13 -3.93
C PHE A 117 -37.12 5.86 -5.06
N ASN A 118 -36.91 5.46 -6.31
CA ASN A 118 -37.56 6.07 -7.47
C ASN A 118 -39.08 5.86 -7.46
N SER A 119 -39.55 4.68 -7.04
CA SER A 119 -40.99 4.41 -6.88
C SER A 119 -41.61 5.34 -5.85
N ILE A 120 -40.97 5.50 -4.69
CA ILE A 120 -41.46 6.39 -3.63
C ILE A 120 -41.39 7.86 -4.09
N LYS A 121 -40.30 8.24 -4.77
CA LYS A 121 -40.13 9.58 -5.33
C LYS A 121 -41.19 9.90 -6.39
N ALA A 122 -41.60 8.95 -7.21
CA ALA A 122 -42.65 9.15 -8.22
C ALA A 122 -44.06 9.23 -7.61
N SER A 123 -44.25 8.74 -6.39
CA SER A 123 -45.50 8.84 -5.64
C SER A 123 -45.60 10.08 -4.73
N LEU A 124 -44.55 10.91 -4.69
CA LEU A 124 -44.48 12.21 -4.02
C LEU A 124 -44.68 13.33 -5.05
#